data_AF-A0A1C7EHS1-F1
#
_entry.id   AF-A0A1C7EHS1-F1
#
_cell.length_a   1.000
_cell.length_b   1.000
_cell.length_c   1.000
_cell.angle_alpha   90.00
_cell.angle_beta   90.00
_cell.angle_gamma   90.00
#
_symmetry.space_group_name_H-M   'P 1'
#
loop_
_entity.id
_entity.type
_entity.pdbx_description
1 polymer ?
#
loop_
_entity_poly.entity_id
_entity_poly.type
_entity_poly.pdbx_seq_one_letter_code
_entity_poly.pdbx_strand_id
1 'polypeptide(L)'
;MLSVLVELIGGLFGGVGYSDTLNTRKIDRNIERLNECDWFKKVYEDKKYHRLFFVNKRVRHYLQSTVRIRRIIRSDKAQKKLLLLLDKEIKSVLPSTKNKDAN
;
A
#
# COMPACT_ATOMS: atom_id res chain seq x y z
N MET A 1 12.62 14.85 31.39
CA MET A 1 11.16 14.78 31.65
C MET A 1 10.59 13.63 30.84
N LEU A 2 10.09 12.60 31.53
CA LEU A 2 9.44 11.44 30.93
C LEU A 2 8.02 11.81 30.45
N SER A 3 7.73 11.41 29.20
CA SER A 3 6.52 10.77 28.66
C SER A 3 5.11 11.28 28.98
N VAL A 4 4.35 11.65 27.91
CA VAL A 4 2.97 11.21 27.58
C VAL A 4 2.84 11.40 26.04
N LEU A 5 2.84 10.40 25.15
CA LEU A 5 1.84 9.36 24.89
C LEU A 5 0.41 9.90 24.68
N VAL A 6 0.18 10.50 23.50
CA VAL A 6 -1.18 10.57 22.93
C VAL A 6 -1.24 9.55 21.79
N GLU A 7 -1.72 8.36 22.15
CA GLU A 7 -2.40 7.46 21.23
C GLU A 7 -3.80 8.01 20.95
N LEU A 8 -4.13 8.22 19.68
CA LEU A 8 -5.50 8.40 19.15
C LEU A 8 -5.40 8.01 17.66
N ILE A 9 -5.51 6.74 17.27
CA ILE A 9 -6.75 5.97 17.10
C ILE A 9 -7.92 6.85 16.63
N GLY A 10 -8.00 7.06 15.32
CA GLY A 10 -9.23 7.43 14.62
C GLY A 10 -8.97 8.09 13.26
N GLY A 11 -8.95 7.41 12.11
CA GLY A 11 -9.14 6.01 11.79
C GLY A 11 -8.71 5.78 10.34
N LEU A 12 -7.51 5.23 10.14
CA LEU A 12 -6.95 4.62 8.91
C LEU A 12 -7.00 5.37 7.56
N PHE A 13 -7.62 6.55 7.43
CA PHE A 13 -7.75 7.30 6.18
C PHE A 13 -7.77 8.81 6.46
N GLY A 14 -6.67 9.50 6.11
CA GLY A 14 -6.68 10.94 5.82
C GLY A 14 -5.97 11.83 6.84
N GLY A 15 -4.99 12.61 6.36
CA GLY A 15 -4.70 13.93 6.92
C GLY A 15 -3.52 14.04 7.88
N VAL A 16 -2.30 13.86 7.39
CA VAL A 16 -1.09 14.42 8.03
C VAL A 16 -0.26 15.05 6.91
N GLY A 17 -0.44 16.35 6.69
CA GLY A 17 0.21 17.12 5.64
C GLY A 17 1.71 17.29 5.91
N TYR A 18 2.55 16.48 5.27
CA TYR A 18 4.02 16.54 5.38
C TYR A 18 4.64 16.12 4.03
N SER A 19 5.27 17.08 3.35
CA SER A 19 5.92 17.02 2.01
C SER A 19 5.43 15.92 1.05
N ASP A 20 4.51 16.28 0.16
CA ASP A 20 3.75 15.43 -0.76
C ASP A 20 4.54 14.80 -1.93
N THR A 21 5.87 14.87 -1.89
CA THR A 21 6.73 14.45 -3.02
C THR A 21 7.09 12.97 -2.91
N LEU A 22 6.69 12.20 -3.92
CA LEU A 22 7.13 10.82 -4.08
C LEU A 22 8.58 10.77 -4.58
N ASN A 23 9.43 10.05 -3.87
CA ASN A 23 10.76 9.67 -4.31
C ASN A 23 10.67 8.37 -5.12
N THR A 24 10.41 8.50 -6.42
CA THR A 24 10.23 7.38 -7.35
C THR A 24 11.39 6.38 -7.28
N ARG A 25 12.65 6.84 -7.33
CA ARG A 25 13.83 5.95 -7.24
C ARG A 25 13.87 5.12 -5.96
N LYS A 26 13.45 5.70 -4.83
CA LYS A 26 13.39 4.97 -3.55
C LYS A 26 12.26 3.93 -3.54
N ILE A 27 11.13 4.26 -4.15
CA ILE A 27 9.98 3.37 -4.29
C ILE A 27 10.36 2.19 -5.18
N ASP A 28 10.99 2.43 -6.33
CA ASP A 28 11.38 1.39 -7.29
C ASP A 28 12.38 0.40 -6.65
N ARG A 29 13.42 0.91 -5.97
CA ARG A 29 14.36 0.07 -5.19
C ARG A 29 13.68 -0.76 -4.09
N ASN A 30 12.64 -0.21 -3.48
CA ASN A 30 11.89 -0.92 -2.45
C ASN A 30 10.97 -1.99 -3.06
N ILE A 31 10.43 -1.77 -4.27
CA ILE A 31 9.69 -2.76 -5.04
C ILE A 31 10.62 -3.89 -5.49
N GLU A 32 11.81 -3.57 -6.00
CA GLU A 32 12.85 -4.55 -6.35
C GLU A 32 13.16 -5.49 -5.16
N ARG A 33 13.37 -4.92 -3.97
CA ARG A 33 13.58 -5.70 -2.73
C ARG A 33 12.40 -6.60 -2.36
N LEU A 34 11.17 -6.14 -2.59
CA LEU A 34 10.00 -6.99 -2.36
C LEU A 34 9.93 -8.10 -3.42
N ASN A 35 10.33 -7.83 -4.66
CA ASN A 35 10.36 -8.80 -5.76
C ASN A 35 11.38 -9.94 -5.56
N GLU A 36 12.33 -9.79 -4.64
CA GLU A 36 13.18 -10.90 -4.17
C GLU A 36 12.37 -11.96 -3.39
N CYS A 37 11.17 -11.63 -2.92
CA CYS A 37 10.28 -12.57 -2.22
C CYS A 37 9.27 -13.21 -3.19
N ASP A 38 9.26 -14.53 -3.29
CA ASP A 38 8.38 -15.28 -4.21
C ASP A 38 6.90 -14.94 -4.09
N TRP A 39 6.40 -14.72 -2.86
CA TRP A 39 5.00 -14.38 -2.64
C TRP A 39 4.64 -13.01 -3.24
N PHE A 40 5.56 -12.03 -3.17
CA PHE A 40 5.30 -10.70 -3.68
C PHE A 40 5.46 -10.65 -5.19
N LYS A 41 6.42 -11.40 -5.76
CA LYS A 41 6.58 -11.53 -7.21
C LYS A 41 5.26 -11.94 -7.89
N LYS A 42 4.56 -12.93 -7.33
CA LYS A 42 3.22 -13.35 -7.79
C LYS A 42 2.19 -12.20 -7.78
N VAL A 43 2.22 -11.35 -6.76
CA VAL A 43 1.32 -10.19 -6.63
C VAL A 43 1.71 -9.08 -7.61
N TYR A 44 3.01 -8.87 -7.82
CA TYR A 44 3.56 -7.85 -8.70
C TYR A 44 3.27 -8.15 -10.18
N GLU A 45 3.34 -9.42 -10.57
CA GLU A 45 3.06 -9.90 -11.93
C GLU A 45 1.55 -10.04 -12.23
N ASP A 46 0.72 -10.10 -11.19
CA ASP A 46 -0.73 -10.15 -11.37
C ASP A 46 -1.25 -8.82 -11.96
N LYS A 47 -1.82 -8.90 -13.17
CA LYS A 47 -2.43 -7.78 -13.90
C LYS A 47 -3.45 -7.01 -13.07
N LYS A 48 -4.13 -7.68 -12.14
CA LYS A 48 -5.08 -7.08 -11.19
C LYS A 48 -4.42 -5.97 -10.36
N TYR A 49 -3.19 -6.19 -9.88
CA TYR A 49 -2.49 -5.28 -8.99
C TYR A 49 -1.41 -4.45 -9.68
N HIS A 50 -0.82 -4.97 -10.77
CA HIS A 50 0.39 -4.43 -11.40
C HIS A 50 0.34 -2.91 -11.60
N ARG A 51 -0.76 -2.39 -12.14
CA ARG A 51 -0.91 -0.96 -12.43
C ARG A 51 -0.81 -0.08 -11.19
N LEU A 52 -1.24 -0.57 -10.01
CA LEU A 52 -1.23 0.20 -8.77
C LEU A 52 0.18 0.62 -8.35
N PHE A 53 1.20 -0.20 -8.63
CA PHE A 53 2.58 0.09 -8.27
C PHE A 53 3.14 1.32 -9.03
N PHE A 54 2.54 1.68 -10.17
CA PHE A 54 3.00 2.79 -11.01
C PHE A 54 2.16 4.05 -10.87
N VAL A 55 0.83 3.91 -10.78
CA VAL A 55 -0.08 5.06 -10.87
C VAL A 55 -0.77 5.41 -9.57
N ASN A 56 -0.92 4.47 -8.63
CA ASN A 56 -1.63 4.75 -7.39
C ASN A 56 -0.72 5.44 -6.37
N LYS A 57 -0.92 6.75 -6.18
CA LYS A 57 -0.13 7.59 -5.27
C LYS A 57 -0.04 7.02 -3.86
N ARG A 58 -1.12 6.42 -3.36
CA ARG A 58 -1.16 5.89 -1.99
C ARG A 58 -0.33 4.63 -1.84
N VAL A 59 -0.44 3.70 -2.78
CA VAL A 59 0.40 2.48 -2.83
C VAL A 59 1.86 2.89 -2.93
N ARG A 60 2.18 3.82 -3.83
CA ARG A 60 3.55 4.33 -4.01
C ARG A 60 4.10 5.01 -2.76
N HIS A 61 3.31 5.86 -2.11
CA HIS A 61 3.70 6.47 -0.84
C HIS A 61 3.92 5.42 0.26
N TYR A 62 3.06 4.40 0.35
CA TYR A 62 3.21 3.31 1.31
C TYR A 62 4.54 2.58 1.14
N LEU A 63 4.94 2.33 -0.11
CA LEU A 63 6.17 1.64 -0.50
C LEU A 63 7.44 2.49 -0.37
N GLN A 64 7.33 3.81 -0.18
CA GLN A 64 8.49 4.70 -0.02
C GLN A 64 9.29 4.41 1.27
N SER A 65 8.66 3.85 2.32
CA SER A 65 9.30 3.62 3.61
C SER A 65 10.14 2.34 3.64
N THR A 66 11.46 2.47 3.62
CA THR A 66 12.39 1.32 3.71
C THR A 66 12.21 0.51 5.00
N VAL A 67 11.91 1.16 6.14
CA VAL A 67 11.63 0.46 7.40
C VAL A 67 10.38 -0.41 7.26
N ARG A 68 9.34 0.10 6.59
CA ARG A 68 8.12 -0.66 6.32
C ARG A 68 8.39 -1.86 5.43
N ILE A 69 9.18 -1.70 4.38
CA ILE A 69 9.53 -2.77 3.44
C ILE A 69 10.28 -3.90 4.14
N ARG A 70 11.29 -3.57 4.96
CA ARG A 70 11.99 -4.57 5.79
C ARG A 70 11.03 -5.33 6.71
N ARG A 71 10.03 -4.65 7.25
CA ARG A 71 8.99 -5.29 8.08
C ARG A 71 8.06 -6.18 7.27
N ILE A 72 7.68 -5.77 6.05
CA ILE A 72 6.86 -6.56 5.13
C ILE A 72 7.57 -7.87 4.77
N ILE A 73 8.86 -7.80 4.43
CA ILE A 73 9.66 -8.99 4.10
C ILE A 73 9.67 -10.00 5.27
N ARG A 74 9.75 -9.52 6.51
CA ARG A 74 9.95 -10.37 7.71
C ARG A 74 8.66 -10.78 8.44
N SER A 75 7.48 -10.35 8.00
CA SER A 75 6.24 -10.56 8.77
C SER A 75 5.00 -10.73 7.91
N ASP A 76 4.38 -11.89 7.99
CA ASP A 76 3.10 -12.20 7.33
C ASP A 76 2.00 -11.20 7.66
N LYS A 77 1.96 -10.69 8.90
CA LYS A 77 1.00 -9.66 9.31
C LYS A 77 1.21 -8.37 8.51
N ALA A 78 2.45 -7.99 8.24
CA ALA A 78 2.78 -6.82 7.43
C ALA A 78 2.54 -7.08 5.93
N GLN A 79 2.80 -8.30 5.44
CA GLN A 79 2.45 -8.72 4.08
C GLN A 79 0.93 -8.61 3.85
N LYS A 80 0.12 -9.19 4.75
CA LYS A 80 -1.35 -9.10 4.72
C LYS A 80 -1.84 -7.65 4.71
N LYS A 81 -1.19 -6.74 5.46
CA LYS A 81 -1.52 -5.31 5.42
C LYS A 81 -1.26 -4.66 4.07
N LEU A 82 -0.18 -5.05 3.36
CA LEU A 82 0.06 -4.60 2.00
C LEU A 82 -1.02 -5.13 1.05
N LEU A 83 -1.36 -6.42 1.13
CA LEU A 83 -2.40 -7.03 0.30
C LEU A 83 -3.77 -6.36 0.51
N LEU A 84 -4.15 -6.10 1.76
CA LEU A 84 -5.38 -5.37 2.09
C LEU A 84 -5.41 -3.95 1.51
N LEU A 85 -4.27 -3.27 1.50
CA LEU A 85 -4.15 -1.96 0.84
C LEU A 85 -4.39 -2.10 -0.67
N LEU A 86 -3.74 -3.06 -1.31
CA LEU A 86 -3.88 -3.29 -2.76
C LEU A 86 -5.31 -3.66 -3.14
N ASP A 87 -5.95 -4.57 -2.40
CA ASP A 87 -7.35 -4.95 -2.63
C ASP A 87 -8.31 -3.78 -2.44
N LYS A 88 -8.05 -2.92 -1.44
CA LYS A 88 -8.85 -1.71 -1.23
C LYS A 88 -8.72 -0.75 -2.41
N GLU A 89 -7.51 -0.54 -2.91
CA GLU A 89 -7.25 0.40 -4.01
C GLU A 89 -7.74 -0.14 -5.36
N ILE A 90 -7.90 -1.46 -5.54
CA ILE A 90 -8.61 -2.00 -6.71
C ILE A 90 -10.10 -1.74 -6.62
N LYS A 91 -10.72 -1.98 -5.45
CA LYS A 91 -12.15 -1.76 -5.26
C LYS A 91 -12.54 -0.29 -5.43
N SER A 92 -11.64 0.65 -5.13
CA SER A 92 -11.88 2.06 -5.41
C SER A 92 -11.73 2.42 -6.90
N VAL A 93 -10.89 1.69 -7.65
CA VAL A 93 -10.71 1.88 -9.10
C VAL A 93 -11.81 1.20 -9.92
N LEU A 94 -12.36 0.09 -9.44
CA LEU A 94 -13.46 -0.65 -10.05
C LEU A 94 -14.72 -0.48 -9.20
N PRO A 95 -15.49 0.62 -9.35
CA PRO A 95 -16.79 0.70 -8.71
C PRO A 95 -17.63 -0.46 -9.22
N SER A 96 -18.27 -1.20 -8.31
CA SER A 96 -19.11 -2.33 -8.69
C SER A 96 -20.18 -1.82 -9.66
N THR A 97 -20.24 -2.42 -10.84
CA THR A 97 -21.46 -2.50 -11.64
C THR A 97 -22.51 -3.26 -10.82
N LYS A 98 -23.09 -2.60 -9.84
CA LYS A 98 -24.33 -2.99 -9.17
C LYS A 98 -25.28 -1.81 -9.28
N ASN A 99 -25.88 -1.68 -10.45
CA ASN A 99 -27.27 -1.25 -10.64
C ASN A 99 -27.57 -1.21 -12.13
N LYS A 100 -28.36 -2.18 -12.60
CA LYS A 100 -29.40 -2.03 -13.64
C LYS A 100 -30.19 -3.34 -13.84
N ASP A 101 -30.45 -4.08 -12.76
CA ASP A 101 -31.51 -5.12 -12.72
C ASP A 101 -32.49 -4.75 -11.61
N ALA A 102 -33.07 -3.56 -11.73
CA ALA A 102 -34.20 -3.09 -10.94
C ALA A 102 -34.97 -2.06 -11.77
N ASN A 103 -35.69 -2.55 -12.77
CA ASN A 103 -37.11 -2.28 -13.02
C ASN A 103 -37.55 -3.05 -14.28
#